data_AF-A0A1V2IFH5-F1
#
_entry.id   AF-A0A1V2IFH5-F1
#
_cell.length_a   1.000
_cell.length_b   1.000
_cell.length_c   1.000
_cell.angle_alpha   90.00
_cell.angle_beta   90.00
_cell.angle_gamma   90.00
#
_symmetry.space_group_name_H-M   'P 1'
#
loop_
_entity.id
_entity.type
_entity.pdbx_description
1 polymer ?
#
loop_
_entity_poly.entity_id
_entity_poly.type
_entity_poly.pdbx_seq_one_letter_code
_entity_poly.pdbx_strand_id
1 'polypeptide(L)'
;MLVQTADLLTRVAAIVPTPSAALCADDDAWLAFNDLLDDAAGLVAHVLGHPAAPALRELLGSLAGTDAVAWLLTERVLGVLGRD
;
A
#
# COMPACT_ATOMS: atom_id res chain seq x y z
N MET A 1 3.79 14.03 10.87
CA MET A 1 4.22 12.74 10.30
C MET A 1 3.02 11.89 9.89
N LEU A 2 2.15 11.44 10.80
CA LEU A 2 0.97 10.61 10.47
C LEU A 2 0.12 11.15 9.31
N VAL A 3 -0.22 12.44 9.34
CA VAL A 3 -1.02 13.09 8.27
C VAL A 3 -0.30 13.06 6.90
N GLN A 4 1.01 13.27 6.87
CA GLN A 4 1.80 13.24 5.63
C GLN A 4 1.93 11.82 5.09
N THR A 5 2.12 10.83 5.97
CA THR A 5 2.13 9.41 5.63
C THR A 5 0.78 8.97 5.04
N ALA A 6 -0.32 9.38 5.67
CA ALA A 6 -1.68 9.08 5.21
C ALA A 6 -2.00 9.75 3.85
N ASP A 7 -1.58 11.00 3.65
CA ASP A 7 -1.77 11.72 2.38
C ASP A 7 -1.02 11.02 1.24
N LEU A 8 0.25 10.68 1.46
CA LEU A 8 1.05 9.98 0.45
C LEU A 8 0.43 8.61 0.11
N LEU A 9 0.06 7.82 1.11
CA LEU A 9 -0.57 6.52 0.90
C LEU A 9 -1.88 6.64 0.13
N THR A 10 -2.75 7.58 0.51
CA THR A 10 -4.03 7.81 -0.18
C THR A 10 -3.80 8.19 -1.64
N ARG A 11 -2.84 9.07 -1.92
CA ARG A 11 -2.53 9.51 -3.28
C ARG A 11 -1.96 8.39 -4.14
N VAL A 12 -1.12 7.53 -3.56
CA VAL A 12 -0.58 6.36 -4.27
C VAL A 12 -1.64 5.27 -4.42
N ALA A 13 -2.49 5.04 -3.42
CA ALA A 13 -3.61 4.11 -3.53
C ALA A 13 -4.61 4.55 -4.63
N ALA A 14 -4.84 5.85 -4.80
CA ALA A 14 -5.74 6.38 -5.82
C ALA A 14 -5.28 6.16 -7.27
N ILE A 15 -3.99 5.88 -7.51
CA ILE A 15 -3.47 5.53 -8.83
C ILE A 15 -3.42 4.02 -9.07
N VAL A 16 -3.54 3.21 -8.02
CA VAL A 16 -3.61 1.75 -8.13
C VAL A 16 -5.06 1.35 -8.44
N PRO A 17 -5.31 0.54 -9.48
CA PRO A 17 -6.67 0.14 -9.83
C PRO A 17 -7.31 -0.64 -8.69
N THR A 18 -8.56 -0.34 -8.37
CA THR A 18 -9.31 -1.13 -7.38
C THR A 18 -9.52 -2.54 -7.91
N PRO A 19 -9.14 -3.59 -7.16
CA PRO A 19 -9.31 -4.96 -7.62
C PRO A 19 -10.80 -5.27 -7.79
N SER A 20 -11.17 -5.66 -9.01
CA SER A 20 -12.52 -6.08 -9.38
C SER A 20 -12.62 -7.60 -9.47
N ALA A 21 -13.82 -8.15 -9.45
CA ALA A 21 -14.01 -9.60 -9.62
C ALA A 21 -13.40 -10.15 -10.93
N ALA A 22 -13.36 -9.32 -11.98
CA ALA A 22 -12.71 -9.67 -13.24
C ALA A 22 -11.19 -9.72 -13.12
N LEU A 23 -10.59 -8.76 -12.41
CA LEU A 23 -9.15 -8.74 -12.13
C LEU A 23 -8.74 -9.91 -11.22
N CYS A 24 -9.59 -10.29 -10.26
CA CYS A 24 -9.32 -11.42 -9.37
C CYS A 24 -9.51 -12.80 -10.02
N ALA A 25 -10.17 -12.87 -11.19
CA ALA A 25 -10.42 -14.12 -11.90
C ALA A 25 -9.37 -14.41 -13.00
N ASP A 26 -8.47 -13.46 -13.25
CA ASP A 26 -7.41 -13.54 -14.25
C ASP A 26 -6.06 -13.55 -13.53
N ASP A 27 -5.38 -14.70 -13.56
CA ASP A 27 -4.12 -14.90 -12.85
C ASP A 27 -3.01 -13.97 -13.35
N ASP A 28 -2.96 -13.68 -14.66
CA ASP A 28 -1.96 -12.79 -15.24
C ASP A 28 -2.22 -11.33 -14.84
N ALA A 29 -3.49 -10.92 -14.86
CA ALA A 29 -3.88 -9.59 -14.39
C ALA A 29 -3.65 -9.44 -12.87
N TRP A 30 -3.89 -10.50 -12.10
CA TRP A 30 -3.61 -10.53 -10.67
C TRP A 30 -2.12 -10.43 -10.37
N LEU A 31 -1.26 -11.13 -11.12
CA LEU A 31 0.20 -11.01 -11.01
C LEU A 31 0.66 -9.59 -11.32
N ALA A 32 0.23 -9.01 -12.45
CA ALA A 32 0.59 -7.65 -12.83
C ALA A 32 0.12 -6.60 -11.79
N PHE A 33 -1.04 -6.82 -11.18
CA PHE A 33 -1.53 -5.98 -10.08
C PHE A 33 -0.65 -6.08 -8.84
N ASN A 34 -0.18 -7.29 -8.49
CA ASN A 34 0.72 -7.47 -7.35
C ASN A 34 2.09 -6.84 -7.59
N ASP A 35 2.65 -6.97 -8.80
CA ASP A 35 3.92 -6.33 -9.18
C ASP A 35 3.81 -4.81 -9.06
N LEU A 36 2.71 -4.23 -9.57
CA LEU A 36 2.45 -2.79 -9.44
C LEU A 36 2.36 -2.35 -7.97
N LEU A 37 1.72 -3.15 -7.11
CA LEU A 37 1.61 -2.86 -5.69
C LEU A 37 2.96 -2.94 -4.97
N ASP A 38 3.81 -3.90 -5.34
CA ASP A 38 5.17 -4.04 -4.78
C ASP A 38 6.06 -2.85 -5.19
N ASP A 39 6.02 -2.44 -6.46
CA ASP A 39 6.74 -1.26 -6.95
C ASP A 39 6.28 0.03 -6.24
N ALA A 40 4.96 0.22 -6.11
CA ALA A 40 4.38 1.35 -5.39
C ALA A 40 4.80 1.36 -3.92
N ALA A 41 4.80 0.19 -3.26
CA ALA A 41 5.23 0.07 -1.88
C ALA A 41 6.72 0.38 -1.70
N GLY A 42 7.57 -0.06 -2.63
CA GLY A 42 9.00 0.26 -2.63
C GLY A 42 9.26 1.76 -2.74
N LEU A 43 8.55 2.45 -3.64
CA LEU A 43 8.64 3.90 -3.78
C LEU A 43 8.19 4.64 -2.53
N VAL A 44 7.06 4.23 -1.94
CA VAL A 44 6.54 4.84 -0.70
C VAL A 44 7.49 4.60 0.47
N ALA A 45 8.03 3.39 0.61
CA ALA A 45 9.02 3.05 1.63
C ALA A 45 10.30 3.88 1.48
N HIS A 46 10.77 4.09 0.25
CA HIS A 46 11.93 4.94 -0.02
C HIS A 46 11.70 6.40 0.39
N VAL A 47 10.52 6.95 0.10
CA VAL A 47 10.17 8.34 0.44
C VAL A 47 9.98 8.53 1.94
N LEU A 48 9.30 7.59 2.60
CA LEU A 48 8.95 7.71 4.02
C LEU A 48 10.08 7.29 4.96
N GLY A 49 10.86 6.28 4.56
CA GLY A 49 11.88 5.64 5.38
C GLY A 49 11.35 4.92 6.61
N HIS A 50 12.26 4.27 7.31
CA HIS A 50 12.03 3.53 8.56
C HIS A 50 11.24 4.29 9.66
N PRO A 51 11.45 5.61 9.88
CA PRO A 51 10.75 6.36 10.93
C PRO A 51 9.23 6.40 10.77
N ALA A 52 8.69 6.14 9.58
CA ALA A 52 7.25 6.13 9.33
C ALA A 52 6.55 4.83 9.78
N ALA A 53 7.29 3.77 10.10
CA ALA A 53 6.70 2.46 10.43
C ALA A 53 5.67 2.49 11.60
N PRO A 54 5.86 3.26 12.70
CA PRO A 54 4.83 3.38 13.74
C PRO A 54 3.54 4.02 13.23
N ALA A 55 3.65 5.08 12.41
CA ALA A 55 2.51 5.77 11.83
C ALA A 55 1.75 4.89 10.83
N LEU A 56 2.47 4.09 10.03
CA LEU A 56 1.87 3.12 9.11
C LEU A 56 1.08 2.02 9.86
N ARG A 57 1.60 1.54 10.99
CA ARG A 57 0.87 0.55 11.83
C ARG A 57 -0.42 1.13 12.42
N GLU A 58 -0.39 2.39 12.84
CA GLU A 58 -1.57 3.11 13.32
C GLU A 58 -2.62 3.26 12.20
N LEU A 59 -2.17 3.64 10.99
CA LEU A 59 -3.04 3.76 9.81
C LEU A 59 -3.67 2.43 9.41
N LEU A 60 -2.92 1.33 9.45
CA LEU A 60 -3.44 0.01 9.09
C LEU A 60 -4.67 -0.37 9.92
N GLY A 61 -4.66 -0.05 11.22
CA GLY A 61 -5.81 -0.26 12.10
C GLY A 61 -7.03 0.60 11.74
N SER A 62 -6.82 1.79 11.17
CA SER A 62 -7.89 2.69 10.72
C SER A 62 -8.43 2.37 9.32
N LEU A 63 -7.62 1.73 8.48
CA LEU A 63 -7.96 1.39 7.09
C LEU A 63 -8.75 0.08 6.97
N ALA A 64 -8.86 -0.69 8.04
CA ALA A 64 -9.60 -1.94 8.06
C ALA A 64 -11.08 -1.70 7.67
N GLY A 65 -11.48 -2.26 6.53
CA GLY A 65 -12.86 -2.21 6.04
C GLY A 65 -13.26 -0.91 5.33
N THR A 66 -12.35 0.01 5.06
CA THR A 66 -12.64 1.29 4.39
C THR A 66 -12.01 1.40 3.00
N ASP A 67 -10.75 1.01 2.84
CA ASP A 67 -10.06 1.04 1.54
C ASP A 67 -9.10 -0.15 1.44
N ALA A 68 -9.48 -1.15 0.64
CA ALA A 68 -8.71 -2.37 0.46
C ALA A 68 -7.35 -2.10 -0.22
N VAL A 69 -7.26 -1.14 -1.13
CA VAL A 69 -6.02 -0.82 -1.85
C VAL A 69 -5.07 -0.08 -0.92
N ALA A 70 -5.55 0.92 -0.20
CA ALA A 70 -4.74 1.63 0.79
C ALA A 70 -4.26 0.69 1.91
N TRP A 71 -5.10 -0.26 2.33
CA TRP A 71 -4.73 -1.28 3.30
C TRP A 71 -3.62 -2.21 2.77
N LEU A 72 -3.80 -2.78 1.57
CA LEU A 72 -2.80 -3.65 0.93
C LEU A 72 -1.47 -2.93 0.69
N LEU A 73 -1.52 -1.67 0.24
CA LEU A 73 -0.33 -0.85 0.05
C LEU A 73 0.38 -0.59 1.38
N THR A 74 -0.37 -0.28 2.44
CA THR A 74 0.20 -0.03 3.78
C THR A 74 0.89 -1.28 4.33
N GLU A 75 0.29 -2.47 4.19
CA GLU A 75 0.93 -3.72 4.58
C GLU A 75 2.24 -3.97 3.83
N ARG A 76 2.26 -3.77 2.52
CA ARG A 76 3.46 -3.96 1.70
C ARG A 76 4.57 -2.99 2.06
N VAL A 77 4.26 -1.71 2.28
CA VAL A 77 5.24 -0.71 2.72
C VAL A 77 5.86 -1.12 4.06
N LEU A 78 5.06 -1.60 5.00
CA LEU A 78 5.56 -2.16 6.27
C LEU A 78 6.45 -3.39 6.06
N GLY A 79 6.11 -4.25 5.10
CA GLY A 79 6.92 -5.39 4.71
C GLY A 79 8.28 -5.00 4.12
N VAL A 80 8.33 -3.96 3.29
CA VAL A 80 9.58 -3.41 2.75
C VAL A 80 10.42 -2.81 3.87
N LEU A 81 9.82 -1.94 4.69
CA LEU A 81 10.51 -1.31 5.83
C LEU A 81 10.92 -2.30 6.91
N GLY A 82 10.40 -3.52 6.97
CA GLY A 82 10.83 -4.55 7.92
C GLY A 82 11.99 -5.42 7.43
N ARG A 83 12.40 -5.28 6.16
CA ARG A 83 13.45 -6.08 5.51
C ARG A 83 14.80 -5.36 5.39
N ASP A 84 14.80 -4.02 5.45
CA ASP A 84 15.99 -3.17 5.56
C ASP A 84 16.50 -3.08 7.01
#